data_AF-A0A317I8A9-F1
#
_entry.id   AF-A0A317I8A9-F1
#
_cell.length_a   1.000
_cell.length_b   1.000
_cell.length_c   1.000
_cell.angle_alpha   90.00
_cell.angle_beta   90.00
_cell.angle_gamma   90.00
#
_symmetry.space_group_name_H-M   'P 1'
#
loop_
_entity.id
_entity.type
_entity.pdbx_description
1 polymer ?
#
loop_
_entity_poly.entity_id
_entity_poly.type
_entity_poly.pdbx_seq_one_letter_code
_entity_poly.pdbx_strand_id
1 'polypeptide(L)'
;MSEFAPALFVFLVLIFFPFLNLFGYLCGIATAALIANQCATAAAVSQTYDDAINNCSDTAMALSGSCLGKFANLQAVGGYKGTGVDVFVAVTNMGSNTTSVFGPNQPISGTVDTTNNIYEYEAQVNYNVGPFISMAGIPLVSEIPMLGKPAQFTFSVQKAAEYPNGLTGGGPPNSGGGGTNGGGNGSPTVPGGTTAVQ
;
A
#
# COMPACT_ATOMS: atom_id res chain seq x y z
N MET A 1 -44.87 19.45 -28.60
CA MET A 1 -43.40 19.45 -28.39
C MET A 1 -42.96 19.91 -26.99
N SER A 2 -43.89 20.22 -26.06
CA SER A 2 -43.54 20.68 -24.70
C SER A 2 -43.15 19.55 -23.73
N GLU A 3 -43.41 18.30 -24.07
CA GLU A 3 -43.20 17.14 -23.19
C GLU A 3 -41.82 16.51 -23.37
N PHE A 4 -41.20 16.73 -24.53
CA PHE A 4 -39.90 16.16 -24.86
C PHE A 4 -38.77 16.75 -24.01
N ALA A 5 -38.78 18.06 -23.76
CA ALA A 5 -37.75 18.71 -22.94
C ALA A 5 -37.80 18.26 -21.45
N PRO A 6 -38.98 18.21 -20.79
CA PRO A 6 -39.10 17.61 -19.46
C PRO A 6 -38.71 16.12 -19.43
N ALA A 7 -39.13 15.32 -20.42
CA ALA A 7 -38.79 13.90 -20.48
C ALA A 7 -37.28 13.67 -20.67
N LEU A 8 -36.62 14.45 -21.52
CA LEU A 8 -35.17 14.41 -21.71
C LEU A 8 -34.42 14.81 -20.44
N PHE A 9 -34.89 15.85 -19.74
CA PHE A 9 -34.30 16.29 -18.47
C PHE A 9 -34.38 15.20 -17.40
N VAL A 10 -35.55 14.57 -17.25
CA VAL A 10 -35.76 13.44 -16.34
C VAL A 10 -34.85 12.27 -16.70
N PHE A 11 -34.75 11.92 -17.98
CA PHE A 11 -33.87 10.84 -18.43
C PHE A 11 -32.38 11.13 -18.14
N LEU A 12 -31.90 12.33 -18.45
CA LEU A 12 -30.49 12.67 -18.25
C LEU A 12 -30.10 12.74 -16.77
N VAL A 13 -30.94 13.39 -15.95
CA VAL A 13 -30.61 13.66 -14.54
C VAL A 13 -30.91 12.48 -13.62
N LEU A 14 -32.01 11.74 -13.83
CA LEU A 14 -32.38 10.63 -12.94
C LEU A 14 -31.84 9.28 -13.40
N ILE A 15 -31.51 9.11 -14.68
CA ILE A 15 -31.05 7.83 -15.22
C ILE A 15 -29.61 7.97 -15.70
N PHE A 16 -29.36 8.79 -16.72
CA PHE A 16 -28.06 8.78 -17.41
C PHE A 16 -26.87 9.20 -16.53
N PHE A 17 -26.95 10.31 -15.80
CA PHE A 17 -25.86 10.77 -14.93
C PHE A 17 -25.58 9.83 -13.75
N PRO A 18 -26.58 9.29 -13.04
CA PRO A 18 -26.35 8.23 -12.06
C PRO A 18 -25.68 6.98 -12.64
N PHE A 19 -26.07 6.56 -13.84
CA PHE A 19 -25.43 5.43 -14.52
C PHE A 19 -23.96 5.72 -14.87
N LEU A 20 -23.65 6.92 -15.39
CA LEU A 20 -22.26 7.31 -15.65
C LEU A 20 -21.41 7.36 -14.37
N ASN A 21 -21.95 7.90 -13.28
CA ASN A 21 -21.26 7.92 -11.99
C ASN A 21 -21.05 6.51 -11.44
N LEU A 22 -21.99 5.58 -11.65
CA LEU A 22 -21.81 4.18 -11.30
C LEU A 22 -20.68 3.51 -12.11
N PHE A 23 -20.58 3.79 -13.41
CA PHE A 23 -19.45 3.30 -14.22
C PHE A 23 -18.11 3.84 -13.74
N GLY A 24 -18.04 5.14 -13.43
CA GLY A 24 -16.85 5.76 -12.83
C GLY A 24 -16.46 5.10 -11.50
N TYR A 25 -17.45 4.76 -10.67
CA TYR A 25 -17.24 4.05 -9.41
C TYR A 25 -16.59 2.69 -9.59
N LEU A 26 -17.17 1.87 -10.48
CA LEU A 26 -16.71 0.50 -10.72
C LEU A 26 -15.28 0.50 -11.27
N CYS A 27 -14.96 1.47 -12.13
CA CYS A 27 -13.59 1.67 -12.60
C CYS A 27 -12.63 2.05 -11.46
N GLY A 28 -13.08 2.88 -10.52
CA GLY A 28 -12.31 3.23 -9.32
C GLY A 28 -12.04 2.06 -8.38
N ILE A 29 -13.05 1.23 -8.11
CA ILE A 29 -12.86 0.00 -7.33
C ILE A 29 -11.89 -0.94 -8.05
N ALA A 30 -12.05 -1.15 -9.35
CA ALA A 30 -11.17 -2.02 -10.13
C ALA A 30 -9.72 -1.53 -10.10
N THR A 31 -9.52 -0.20 -10.22
CA THR A 31 -8.19 0.41 -10.15
C THR A 31 -7.56 0.25 -8.76
N ALA A 32 -8.32 0.44 -7.69
CA ALA A 32 -7.81 0.24 -6.34
C ALA A 32 -7.56 -1.25 -6.01
N ALA A 33 -8.38 -2.17 -6.51
CA ALA A 33 -8.10 -3.60 -6.41
C ALA A 33 -6.82 -3.99 -7.16
N LEU A 34 -6.55 -3.36 -8.31
CA LEU A 34 -5.28 -3.51 -9.03
C LEU A 34 -4.12 -2.95 -8.19
N ILE A 35 -4.26 -1.77 -7.59
CA ILE A 35 -3.26 -1.17 -6.69
C ILE A 35 -2.95 -2.16 -5.55
N ALA A 36 -3.97 -2.66 -4.85
CA ALA A 36 -3.78 -3.58 -3.73
C ALA A 36 -3.01 -4.85 -4.14
N ASN A 37 -3.34 -5.44 -5.30
CA ASN A 37 -2.66 -6.62 -5.80
C ASN A 37 -1.19 -6.34 -6.15
N GLN A 38 -0.91 -5.24 -6.86
CA GLN A 38 0.45 -4.89 -7.24
C GLN A 38 1.30 -4.52 -6.03
N CYS A 39 0.73 -3.80 -5.07
CA CYS A 39 1.33 -3.50 -3.78
C CYS A 39 1.66 -4.76 -2.97
N ALA A 40 0.70 -5.69 -2.84
CA ALA A 40 0.93 -6.94 -2.12
C ALA A 40 2.00 -7.81 -2.81
N THR A 41 2.03 -7.85 -4.15
CA THR A 41 3.08 -8.56 -4.90
C THR A 41 4.45 -7.90 -4.73
N ALA A 42 4.54 -6.58 -4.82
CA ALA A 42 5.79 -5.85 -4.60
C ALA A 42 6.34 -6.04 -3.18
N ALA A 43 5.46 -6.08 -2.18
CA ALA A 43 5.84 -6.39 -0.80
C ALA A 43 6.30 -7.85 -0.66
N ALA A 44 5.59 -8.80 -1.26
CA ALA A 44 5.89 -10.24 -1.16
C ALA A 44 7.29 -10.63 -1.65
N VAL A 45 7.77 -10.00 -2.72
CA VAL A 45 9.09 -10.30 -3.33
C VAL A 45 10.25 -9.52 -2.70
N SER A 46 9.97 -8.60 -1.76
CA SER A 46 10.99 -7.75 -1.16
C SER A 46 11.75 -8.49 -0.06
N GLN A 47 13.07 -8.26 0.00
CA GLN A 47 13.96 -8.98 0.92
C GLN A 47 13.97 -8.41 2.34
N THR A 48 13.61 -7.14 2.50
CA THR A 48 13.55 -6.45 3.79
C THR A 48 12.21 -5.74 3.96
N TYR A 49 11.81 -5.52 5.21
CA TYR A 49 10.56 -4.84 5.53
C TYR A 49 10.54 -3.39 5.03
N ASP A 50 11.65 -2.68 5.14
CA ASP A 50 11.76 -1.28 4.66
C ASP A 50 11.62 -1.20 3.14
N ASP A 51 12.25 -2.14 2.40
CA ASP A 51 12.10 -2.22 0.95
C ASP A 51 10.66 -2.60 0.56
N ALA A 52 10.04 -3.53 1.30
CA ALA A 52 8.66 -3.95 1.05
C ALA A 52 7.68 -2.77 1.14
N ILE A 53 7.81 -1.93 2.18
CA ILE A 53 6.97 -0.74 2.33
C ILE A 53 7.29 0.29 1.25
N ASN A 54 8.57 0.57 0.97
CA ASN A 54 8.94 1.58 -0.03
C ASN A 54 8.48 1.16 -1.43
N ASN A 55 8.70 -0.10 -1.83
CA ASN A 55 8.25 -0.64 -3.12
C ASN A 55 6.72 -0.63 -3.25
N CYS A 56 6.01 -0.97 -2.16
CA CYS A 56 4.56 -0.90 -2.10
C CYS A 56 4.06 0.55 -2.27
N SER A 57 4.66 1.49 -1.54
CA SER A 57 4.36 2.93 -1.61
C SER A 57 4.61 3.50 -3.00
N ASP A 58 5.74 3.18 -3.62
CA ASP A 58 6.10 3.66 -4.96
C ASP A 58 5.14 3.10 -6.02
N THR A 59 4.76 1.83 -5.90
CA THR A 59 3.76 1.20 -6.76
C THR A 59 2.38 1.86 -6.60
N ALA A 60 1.97 2.14 -5.36
CA ALA A 60 0.71 2.82 -5.08
C ALA A 60 0.69 4.24 -5.68
N MET A 61 1.78 5.01 -5.54
CA MET A 61 1.90 6.34 -6.11
C MET A 61 1.90 6.32 -7.64
N ALA A 62 2.61 5.37 -8.25
CA ALA A 62 2.66 5.22 -9.70
C ALA A 62 1.28 4.88 -10.29
N LEU A 63 0.54 3.98 -9.65
CA LEU A 63 -0.77 3.53 -10.13
C LEU A 63 -1.89 4.54 -9.82
N SER A 64 -1.90 5.15 -8.64
CA SER A 64 -2.87 6.22 -8.31
C SER A 64 -2.65 7.47 -9.15
N GLY A 65 -1.40 7.81 -9.48
CA GLY A 65 -1.04 8.90 -10.39
C GLY A 65 -1.27 8.60 -11.88
N SER A 66 -1.58 7.35 -12.24
CA SER A 66 -1.79 6.92 -13.62
C SER A 66 -3.07 7.50 -14.22
N CYS A 67 -3.27 7.29 -15.53
CA CYS A 67 -4.49 7.69 -16.21
C CYS A 67 -5.74 7.04 -15.60
N LEU A 68 -5.64 5.80 -15.09
CA LEU A 68 -6.74 5.09 -14.46
C LEU A 68 -7.10 5.69 -13.11
N GLY A 69 -6.10 6.03 -12.29
CA GLY A 69 -6.35 6.66 -11.00
C GLY A 69 -6.94 8.07 -11.12
N LYS A 70 -6.48 8.83 -12.13
CA LYS A 70 -7.06 10.14 -12.47
C LYS A 70 -8.48 10.02 -13.04
N PHE A 71 -8.73 9.04 -13.91
CA PHE A 71 -10.06 8.80 -14.48
C PHE A 71 -11.07 8.43 -13.41
N ALA A 72 -10.67 7.59 -12.46
CA ALA A 72 -11.49 7.19 -11.33
C ALA A 72 -11.59 8.25 -10.22
N ASN A 73 -10.89 9.38 -10.34
CA ASN A 73 -10.81 10.41 -9.30
C ASN A 73 -10.50 9.80 -7.92
N LEU A 74 -9.50 8.92 -7.88
CA LEU A 74 -9.05 8.27 -6.65
C LEU A 74 -8.34 9.29 -5.76
N GLN A 75 -8.78 9.36 -4.51
CA GLN A 75 -8.15 10.16 -3.47
C GLN A 75 -7.73 9.24 -2.33
N ALA A 76 -6.43 9.18 -2.08
CA ALA A 76 -5.87 8.40 -0.98
C ALA A 76 -6.43 8.90 0.37
N VAL A 77 -6.81 7.96 1.24
CA VAL A 77 -7.23 8.27 2.61
C VAL A 77 -6.27 7.60 3.58
N GLY A 78 -5.36 8.39 4.16
CA GLY A 78 -4.33 7.86 5.06
C GLY A 78 -3.27 7.04 4.32
N GLY A 79 -2.85 5.92 4.88
CA GLY A 79 -1.79 5.08 4.33
C GLY A 79 -0.38 5.55 4.68
N TYR A 80 0.59 4.66 4.48
CA TYR A 80 2.00 4.99 4.60
C TYR A 80 2.37 6.17 3.70
N LYS A 81 2.92 7.24 4.28
CA LYS A 81 3.27 8.50 3.58
C LYS A 81 2.11 9.14 2.79
N GLY A 82 0.85 8.85 3.14
CA GLY A 82 -0.32 9.41 2.44
C GLY A 82 -0.64 8.75 1.10
N THR A 83 -0.12 7.55 0.84
CA THR A 83 -0.35 6.81 -0.42
C THR A 83 -1.75 6.18 -0.50
N GLY A 84 -2.48 6.10 0.61
CA GLY A 84 -3.74 5.37 0.71
C GLY A 84 -3.54 3.86 0.81
N VAL A 85 -2.31 3.39 1.07
CA VAL A 85 -2.00 1.97 1.25
C VAL A 85 -1.24 1.77 2.56
N ASP A 86 -1.68 0.80 3.36
CA ASP A 86 -1.03 0.33 4.56
C ASP A 86 -0.60 -1.13 4.39
N VAL A 87 0.61 -1.45 4.84
CA VAL A 87 1.15 -2.82 4.81
C VAL A 87 1.06 -3.43 6.20
N PHE A 88 0.42 -4.59 6.28
CA PHE A 88 0.35 -5.44 7.45
C PHE A 88 1.05 -6.76 7.17
N VAL A 89 1.34 -7.51 8.23
CA VAL A 89 1.89 -8.87 8.14
C VAL A 89 0.94 -9.82 8.84
N ALA A 90 0.33 -10.72 8.09
CA ALA A 90 -0.48 -11.81 8.61
C ALA A 90 0.41 -13.03 8.87
N VAL A 91 0.29 -13.57 10.08
CA VAL A 91 1.04 -14.76 10.53
C VAL A 91 0.03 -15.84 10.86
N THR A 92 0.02 -16.90 10.07
CA THR A 92 -0.88 -18.04 10.25
C THR A 92 -0.10 -19.20 10.85
N ASN A 93 -0.48 -19.62 12.06
CA ASN A 93 0.13 -20.78 12.71
C ASN A 93 -0.46 -22.08 12.12
N MET A 94 0.41 -22.98 11.65
CA MET A 94 0.00 -24.24 11.00
C MET A 94 -0.53 -25.28 12.00
N GLY A 95 -0.17 -25.20 13.28
CA GLY A 95 -0.62 -26.11 14.31
C GLY A 95 -2.00 -25.76 14.88
N SER A 96 -2.30 -24.47 15.06
CA SER A 96 -3.56 -23.98 15.63
C SER A 96 -4.54 -23.42 14.60
N ASN A 97 -4.12 -23.21 13.35
CA ASN A 97 -4.88 -22.52 12.30
C ASN A 97 -5.35 -21.11 12.69
N THR A 98 -4.62 -20.44 13.60
CA THR A 98 -4.92 -19.07 14.02
C THR A 98 -4.06 -18.08 13.25
N THR A 99 -4.69 -17.05 12.67
CA THR A 99 -4.01 -15.95 11.99
C THR A 99 -3.93 -14.72 12.89
N SER A 100 -2.74 -14.17 13.07
CA SER A 100 -2.48 -12.91 13.78
C SER A 100 -1.97 -11.86 12.80
N VAL A 101 -2.52 -10.65 12.85
CA VAL A 101 -2.13 -9.55 11.94
C VAL A 101 -1.32 -8.51 12.71
N PHE A 102 -0.14 -8.16 12.18
CA PHE A 102 0.79 -7.18 12.75
C PHE A 102 0.90 -5.96 11.83
N GLY A 103 0.95 -4.75 12.39
CA GLY A 103 1.01 -3.50 11.64
C GLY A 103 0.10 -2.41 12.23
N PRO A 104 -0.22 -1.35 11.48
CA PRO A 104 0.24 -1.05 10.11
C PRO A 104 1.69 -0.55 10.05
N ASN A 105 2.39 -0.83 8.96
CA ASN A 105 3.70 -0.27 8.59
C ASN A 105 4.78 -0.41 9.67
N GLN A 106 4.69 -1.47 10.48
CA GLN A 106 5.68 -1.82 11.49
C GLN A 106 6.18 -3.25 11.25
N PRO A 107 7.50 -3.49 11.34
CA PRO A 107 8.05 -4.82 11.21
C PRO A 107 7.62 -5.70 12.39
N ILE A 108 7.68 -7.02 12.19
CA ILE A 108 7.40 -7.97 13.28
C ILE A 108 8.53 -7.89 14.32
N SER A 109 8.16 -7.90 15.59
CA SER A 109 9.11 -8.05 16.69
C SER A 109 9.37 -9.53 17.00
N GLY A 110 10.64 -9.92 17.14
CA GLY A 110 11.05 -11.29 17.49
C GLY A 110 11.60 -12.09 16.32
N THR A 111 11.92 -13.37 16.58
CA THR A 111 12.49 -14.28 15.59
C THR A 111 11.39 -14.90 14.74
N VAL A 112 11.60 -14.93 13.42
CA VAL A 112 10.68 -15.56 12.46
C VAL A 112 10.82 -17.09 12.56
N ASP A 113 9.70 -17.78 12.75
CA ASP A 113 9.62 -19.24 12.76
C ASP A 113 8.84 -19.73 11.54
N THR A 114 9.57 -20.04 10.47
CA THR A 114 9.02 -20.59 9.22
C THR A 114 8.69 -22.08 9.31
N THR A 115 8.98 -22.74 10.43
CA THR A 115 8.69 -24.17 10.61
C THR A 115 7.24 -24.38 11.04
N ASN A 116 6.71 -23.48 11.87
CA ASN A 116 5.36 -23.60 12.43
C ASN A 116 4.39 -22.52 11.92
N ASN A 117 4.88 -21.46 11.27
CA ASN A 117 4.05 -20.36 10.81
C ASN A 117 4.26 -20.03 9.32
N ILE A 118 3.18 -19.60 8.67
CA ILE A 118 3.16 -19.02 7.33
C ILE A 118 3.06 -17.51 7.51
N TYR A 119 3.91 -16.77 6.80
CA TYR A 119 3.94 -15.31 6.84
C TYR A 119 3.47 -14.75 5.51
N GLU A 120 2.55 -13.80 5.56
CA GLU A 120 1.95 -13.16 4.40
C GLU A 120 1.97 -11.64 4.59
N TYR A 121 2.30 -10.91 3.53
CA TYR A 121 2.06 -9.47 3.49
C TYR A 121 0.61 -9.21 3.13
N GLU A 122 -0.03 -8.32 3.87
CA GLU A 122 -1.35 -7.81 3.58
C GLU A 122 -1.25 -6.33 3.18
N ALA A 123 -1.57 -6.02 1.92
CA ALA A 123 -1.71 -4.64 1.49
C ALA A 123 -3.18 -4.23 1.64
N GLN A 124 -3.44 -3.29 2.55
CA GLN A 124 -4.75 -2.68 2.72
C GLN A 124 -4.78 -1.33 2.01
N VAL A 125 -5.65 -1.19 1.02
CA VAL A 125 -5.88 0.06 0.31
C VAL A 125 -7.11 0.77 0.85
N ASN A 126 -7.02 2.08 1.01
CA ASN A 126 -8.08 2.96 1.47
C ASN A 126 -8.15 4.20 0.55
N TYR A 127 -9.17 4.23 -0.29
CA TYR A 127 -9.38 5.29 -1.26
C TYR A 127 -10.82 5.80 -1.24
N ASN A 128 -10.96 7.09 -1.49
CA ASN A 128 -12.20 7.74 -1.87
C ASN A 128 -12.29 7.79 -3.38
N VAL A 129 -13.42 7.38 -3.94
CA VAL A 129 -13.74 7.60 -5.36
C VAL A 129 -14.74 8.74 -5.46
N GLY A 130 -14.33 9.79 -6.17
CA GLY A 130 -15.21 10.92 -6.47
C GLY A 130 -16.26 10.59 -7.53
N PRO A 131 -17.41 11.29 -7.55
CA PRO A 131 -18.34 11.20 -8.66
C PRO A 131 -17.66 11.70 -9.95
N PHE A 132 -17.94 11.04 -11.08
CA PHE A 132 -17.40 11.44 -12.39
C PHE A 132 -17.96 12.82 -12.80
N ILE A 133 -19.26 13.04 -12.56
CA ILE A 133 -19.92 14.33 -12.65
C ILE A 133 -20.54 14.62 -11.28
N SER A 134 -20.04 15.64 -10.59
CA SER A 134 -20.59 16.05 -9.30
C SER A 134 -22.00 16.62 -9.47
N MET A 135 -22.98 15.99 -8.82
CA MET A 135 -24.36 16.47 -8.74
C MET A 135 -24.66 17.16 -7.40
N ALA A 136 -23.61 17.60 -6.68
CA ALA A 136 -23.73 18.27 -5.39
C ALA A 136 -24.59 19.56 -5.43
N GLY A 137 -24.78 20.16 -6.61
CA GLY A 137 -25.63 21.34 -6.80
C GLY A 137 -27.14 21.06 -6.83
N ILE A 138 -27.58 19.79 -6.82
CA ILE A 138 -29.01 19.43 -6.84
C ILE A 138 -29.45 19.04 -5.40
N PRO A 139 -30.37 19.80 -4.76
CA PRO A 139 -30.74 19.68 -3.33
C PRO A 139 -31.36 18.35 -2.84
N LEU A 140 -31.33 17.27 -3.63
CA LEU A 140 -31.83 15.93 -3.25
C LEU A 140 -30.80 14.82 -3.42
N VAL A 141 -29.81 15.00 -4.30
CA VAL A 141 -28.80 13.97 -4.63
C VAL A 141 -27.41 14.33 -4.10
N SER A 142 -27.26 15.51 -3.52
CA SER A 142 -26.02 16.01 -2.92
C SER A 142 -25.50 15.15 -1.77
N GLU A 143 -26.41 14.49 -1.03
CA GLU A 143 -26.06 13.65 0.12
C GLU A 143 -25.84 12.18 -0.23
N ILE A 144 -26.10 11.79 -1.47
CA ILE A 144 -25.98 10.39 -1.88
C ILE A 144 -24.51 10.13 -2.24
N PRO A 145 -23.82 9.18 -1.57
CA PRO A 145 -22.49 8.74 -1.97
C PRO A 145 -22.48 8.36 -3.45
N MET A 146 -21.40 8.67 -4.17
CA MET A 146 -21.25 8.49 -5.63
C MET A 146 -22.02 9.45 -6.53
N LEU A 147 -22.96 10.24 -6.01
CA LEU A 147 -23.69 11.24 -6.80
C LEU A 147 -23.34 12.66 -6.36
N GLY A 148 -23.34 12.90 -5.05
CA GLY A 148 -23.06 14.21 -4.45
C GLY A 148 -21.83 14.26 -3.55
N LYS A 149 -21.37 13.12 -3.02
CA LYS A 149 -20.14 13.02 -2.22
C LYS A 149 -19.30 11.79 -2.58
N PRO A 150 -17.96 11.85 -2.42
CA PRO A 150 -17.10 10.68 -2.65
C PRO A 150 -17.51 9.49 -1.79
N ALA A 151 -17.38 8.28 -2.31
CA ALA A 151 -17.55 7.05 -1.52
C ALA A 151 -16.19 6.48 -1.14
N GLN A 152 -16.04 6.18 0.14
CA GLN A 152 -14.86 5.51 0.67
C GLN A 152 -15.02 4.00 0.55
N PHE A 153 -13.94 3.30 0.24
CA PHE A 153 -13.88 1.85 0.37
C PHE A 153 -12.49 1.41 0.81
N THR A 154 -12.47 0.28 1.49
CA THR A 154 -11.26 -0.38 1.95
C THR A 154 -11.21 -1.78 1.35
N PHE A 155 -10.05 -2.15 0.82
CA PHE A 155 -9.83 -3.48 0.26
C PHE A 155 -8.48 -3.99 0.75
N SER A 156 -8.39 -5.26 1.12
CA SER A 156 -7.12 -5.87 1.51
C SER A 156 -6.82 -7.13 0.69
N VAL A 157 -5.54 -7.30 0.38
CA VAL A 157 -5.02 -8.45 -0.36
C VAL A 157 -3.84 -9.01 0.38
N GLN A 158 -3.87 -10.33 0.60
CA GLN A 158 -2.79 -11.09 1.22
C GLN A 158 -1.97 -11.83 0.15
N LYS A 159 -0.65 -11.85 0.33
CA LYS A 159 0.31 -12.60 -0.48
C LYS A 159 1.40 -13.19 0.42
N ALA A 160 1.77 -14.44 0.19
CA ALA A 160 2.86 -15.08 0.91
C ALA A 160 4.18 -14.30 0.77
N ALA A 161 4.89 -14.11 1.89
CA ALA A 161 6.20 -13.48 1.89
C ALA A 161 7.25 -14.46 1.34
N GLU A 162 7.97 -14.07 0.28
CA GLU A 162 9.04 -14.90 -0.28
C GLU A 162 10.27 -14.93 0.63
N TYR A 163 10.47 -13.86 1.41
CA TYR A 163 11.58 -13.73 2.36
C TYR A 163 11.06 -13.48 3.79
N PRO A 164 10.52 -14.50 4.49
CA PRO A 164 9.97 -14.32 5.83
C PRO A 164 10.97 -13.75 6.84
N ASN A 165 12.26 -14.07 6.68
CA ASN A 165 13.33 -13.54 7.55
C ASN A 165 13.49 -12.02 7.43
N GLY A 166 13.07 -11.42 6.31
CA GLY A 166 13.09 -9.99 6.06
C GLY A 166 11.97 -9.20 6.76
N LEU A 167 11.01 -9.88 7.40
CA LEU A 167 9.87 -9.26 8.07
C LEU A 167 10.22 -8.63 9.42
N THR A 168 11.37 -8.99 9.98
CA THR A 168 11.88 -8.40 11.21
C THR A 168 12.57 -7.08 10.90
N GLY A 169 12.45 -6.08 11.77
CA GLY A 169 12.98 -4.72 11.59
C GLY A 169 14.50 -4.62 11.65
N GLY A 170 15.20 -5.72 11.42
CA GLY A 170 16.65 -5.84 11.36
C GLY A 170 17.02 -6.77 10.21
N GLY A 171 16.88 -6.29 8.97
CA GLY A 171 17.62 -6.89 7.87
C GLY A 171 19.13 -6.78 8.13
N PRO A 172 19.97 -7.70 7.62
CA PRO A 172 21.42 -7.60 7.79
C PRO A 172 21.90 -6.24 7.28
N PRO A 173 22.88 -5.60 7.94
CA PRO A 173 23.37 -4.30 7.52
C PRO A 173 23.84 -4.41 6.07
N ASN A 174 23.43 -3.42 5.28
CA ASN A 174 23.86 -3.16 3.92
C ASN A 174 25.37 -3.44 3.76
N SER A 175 25.76 -4.66 3.33
CA SER A 175 27.14 -5.01 3.02
C SER A 175 27.38 -4.72 1.54
N GLY A 176 27.49 -3.43 1.24
CA GLY A 176 27.52 -2.91 -0.12
C GLY A 176 28.35 -1.63 -0.24
N GLY A 177 29.60 -1.68 0.21
CA GLY A 177 30.70 -0.88 -0.36
C GLY A 177 30.79 0.59 0.07
N GLY A 178 31.88 0.94 0.75
CA GLY A 178 32.28 2.34 0.91
C GLY A 178 33.17 2.59 2.12
N GLY A 179 34.29 1.87 2.22
CA GLY A 179 35.35 2.25 3.15
C GLY A 179 35.85 3.65 2.79
N THR A 180 35.54 4.63 3.63
CA THR A 180 36.11 5.97 3.55
C THR A 180 36.55 6.41 4.94
N ASN A 181 37.85 6.25 5.18
CA ASN A 181 38.73 7.04 6.02
C ASN A 181 38.21 7.45 7.41
N GLY A 182 38.49 6.59 8.40
CA GLY A 182 38.63 7.01 9.78
C GLY A 182 39.83 7.96 9.94
N GLY A 183 39.55 9.26 10.04
CA GLY A 183 40.50 10.25 10.53
C GLY A 183 40.31 10.43 12.03
N GLY A 184 41.22 9.87 12.83
CA GLY A 184 41.12 9.92 14.29
C GLY A 184 42.36 9.42 15.02
N ASN A 185 43.50 10.09 14.75
CA ASN A 185 44.69 10.23 15.58
C ASN A 185 44.96 9.18 16.69
N GLY A 186 45.82 8.21 16.41
CA GLY A 186 46.40 7.29 17.40
C GLY A 186 47.78 6.82 16.94
N SER A 187 48.81 7.26 17.66
CA SER A 187 50.24 6.99 17.46
C SER A 187 50.58 5.51 17.14
N PRO A 188 51.57 5.23 16.27
CA PRO A 188 51.92 3.86 15.90
C PRO A 188 52.80 3.19 16.96
N THR A 189 52.30 2.12 17.58
CA THR A 189 53.14 1.17 18.32
C THR A 189 53.37 -0.07 17.45
N VAL A 190 54.61 -0.23 17.01
CA VAL A 190 55.13 -1.29 16.14
C VAL A 190 55.04 -2.67 16.83
N PRO A 191 54.56 -3.74 16.18
CA PRO A 191 54.74 -5.11 16.66
C PRO A 191 55.94 -5.77 15.96
N GLY A 192 57.00 -6.07 16.72
CA GLY A 192 58.16 -6.79 16.21
C GLY A 192 58.88 -7.58 17.28
N GLY A 193 59.10 -8.88 17.02
CA GLY A 193 60.29 -9.61 17.47
C GLY A 193 60.21 -10.32 18.82
N THR A 194 60.11 -11.65 18.76
CA THR A 194 60.71 -12.59 19.71
C THR A 194 62.18 -12.24 20.00
N THR A 195 62.68 -12.37 21.25
CA THR A 195 63.79 -13.24 21.74
C THR A 195 64.33 -12.80 23.12
N ALA A 196 64.58 -13.78 24.01
CA ALA A 196 65.54 -13.87 25.12
C ALA A 196 65.41 -12.98 26.38
N VAL A 197 65.24 -13.66 27.52
CA VAL A 197 65.77 -13.23 28.83
C VAL A 197 66.78 -14.28 29.27
N GLN A 198 67.99 -13.82 29.59
CA GLN A 198 69.00 -14.52 30.40
C GLN A 198 68.54 -14.60 31.85
#